data_AF-A0AAU9X6Y0-F1
#
_entry.id   AF-A0AAU9X6Y0-F1
#
_cell.length_a   1.000
_cell.length_b   1.000
_cell.length_c   1.000
_cell.angle_alpha   90.00
_cell.angle_beta   90.00
_cell.angle_gamma   90.00
#
_symmetry.space_group_name_H-M   'P 1'
#
loop_
_entity.id
_entity.type
_entity.pdbx_description
1 polymer ?
#
loop_
_entity_poly.entity_id
_entity_poly.type
_entity_poly.pdbx_seq_one_letter_code
_entity_poly.pdbx_strand_id
1 'polypeptide(L)'
;MFSTSRSQRQTFADGVAKLKSKSASPVQTKSTKKQPEEKRVQSSTSERELGKLSVREILERCQEVDSGRVFEINLNRQSLEQVPSLKEFPKLKILDLGCNKIKHVLPGDLEKNCDLRELKLYANEIMEISGLDNCKELNNLLLQYNKIKSIGKGLQHVRKLKVLRLDNNRLSKIDFREIGCCSQITTLDISCNNITDISAINALPALEELDVSNNKVSKIPDLGRCKKIQELDVSKNQISDLSGLRNISSLTILRVENNKIVSMDSLGKLRALQELYLSNNRISEVKSFASQFSSLEILDVSNNAITTVEELFTLSSISTLVELAVAGNPCESADSFSCHRQIFQNLPSLEILDKVSRKRPSTGQSRAPPPMRPMSALQVLSAKQVEEQIKATELEQTSFESSIASRFDMVKDLFESLPLKTNLTIRDHPVSVASALDRESSNFSRPGTAGEGRPGSRCSSRSRIAEARAFAAEHFHPKDS
;
A
#
# COMPACT_ATOMS: atom_id res chain seq x y z
N MET A 1 -1.38 -85.55 5.10
CA MET A 1 -0.34 -85.54 4.05
C MET A 1 0.73 -84.55 4.47
N PHE A 2 1.97 -85.05 4.43
CA PHE A 2 3.28 -84.46 4.71
C PHE A 2 3.44 -82.94 4.47
N SER A 3 4.33 -82.19 5.11
CA SER A 3 5.19 -82.33 6.30
C SER A 3 6.21 -81.17 6.27
N THR A 4 6.53 -80.62 7.44
CA THR A 4 7.88 -80.20 7.91
C THR A 4 8.59 -79.04 7.19
N SER A 5 9.30 -78.11 7.87
CA SER A 5 10.09 -78.20 9.13
C SER A 5 10.33 -76.76 9.66
N ARG A 6 10.17 -76.44 10.97
CA ARG A 6 11.17 -76.55 12.09
C ARG A 6 12.51 -75.87 11.75
N SER A 7 13.17 -75.05 12.57
CA SER A 7 13.30 -74.92 14.03
C SER A 7 13.99 -73.57 14.32
N GLN A 8 13.49 -72.68 15.19
CA GLN A 8 13.87 -72.53 16.60
C GLN A 8 15.36 -72.65 16.99
N ARG A 9 15.84 -71.53 17.58
CA ARG A 9 16.51 -71.38 18.89
C ARG A 9 18.04 -71.21 18.99
N GLN A 10 18.36 -70.33 19.96
CA GLN A 10 19.50 -70.31 20.91
C GLN A 10 20.76 -69.54 20.48
N THR A 11 20.99 -68.35 21.08
CA THR A 11 21.89 -68.05 22.24
C THR A 11 23.32 -67.69 21.77
N PHE A 12 24.19 -66.95 22.43
CA PHE A 12 24.46 -66.61 23.84
C PHE A 12 25.29 -65.30 23.84
N ALA A 13 25.23 -64.54 24.92
CA ALA A 13 26.24 -63.56 25.30
C ALA A 13 27.33 -64.26 26.14
N ASP A 14 28.60 -63.93 25.91
CA ASP A 14 29.81 -64.09 26.75
C ASP A 14 30.98 -63.63 25.86
N GLY A 15 32.09 -63.00 26.26
CA GLY A 15 32.65 -62.66 27.55
C GLY A 15 34.14 -62.34 27.34
N VAL A 16 34.60 -61.21 27.90
CA VAL A 16 35.89 -61.01 28.60
C VAL A 16 37.26 -61.16 27.86
N ALA A 17 37.99 -60.02 27.90
CA ALA A 17 39.47 -59.81 28.04
C ALA A 17 40.40 -60.26 26.88
N LYS A 18 41.41 -59.50 26.45
CA LYS A 18 42.66 -59.03 27.12
C LYS A 18 43.44 -58.29 25.98
N LEU A 19 44.14 -57.16 26.11
CA LEU A 19 45.49 -56.98 26.67
C LEU A 19 46.02 -55.55 26.40
N LYS A 20 46.41 -54.87 27.49
CA LYS A 20 47.56 -53.95 27.70
C LYS A 20 48.31 -53.34 26.49
N SER A 21 48.57 -52.02 26.54
CA SER A 21 49.84 -51.46 27.07
C SER A 21 49.98 -49.92 26.90
N LYS A 22 50.39 -49.25 28.00
CA LYS A 22 51.47 -48.22 28.17
C LYS A 22 51.43 -46.98 27.24
N SER A 23 51.71 -45.74 27.66
CA SER A 23 52.34 -45.16 28.86
C SER A 23 52.38 -43.63 28.73
N ALA A 24 52.55 -42.96 29.89
CA ALA A 24 53.25 -41.68 30.12
C ALA A 24 52.53 -40.34 29.84
N SER A 25 52.15 -39.69 30.93
CA SER A 25 52.20 -38.22 31.15
C SER A 25 53.62 -37.84 31.64
N PRO A 26 53.93 -36.61 32.15
CA PRO A 26 53.35 -35.26 31.99
C PRO A 26 54.45 -34.20 31.71
N VAL A 27 54.16 -32.89 31.76
CA VAL A 27 54.82 -31.90 32.67
C VAL A 27 54.43 -30.45 32.29
N GLN A 28 54.17 -29.70 33.36
CA GLN A 28 53.76 -28.29 33.47
C GLN A 28 54.95 -27.31 33.46
N THR A 29 54.67 -26.01 33.30
CA THR A 29 55.17 -24.87 34.12
C THR A 29 54.52 -23.57 33.56
N LYS A 30 53.59 -22.86 34.23
CA LYS A 30 53.71 -21.85 35.33
C LYS A 30 54.88 -20.88 35.11
N SER A 31 54.75 -19.56 34.99
CA SER A 31 54.18 -18.54 35.92
C SER A 31 54.64 -17.14 35.42
N THR A 32 53.96 -15.99 35.58
CA THR A 32 53.97 -15.08 36.75
C THR A 32 53.28 -13.73 36.44
N LYS A 33 52.87 -13.02 37.51
CA LYS A 33 52.10 -11.76 37.61
C LYS A 33 52.91 -10.46 37.34
N LYS A 34 52.25 -9.38 36.89
CA LYS A 34 52.12 -8.03 37.55
C LYS A 34 51.54 -6.94 36.59
N GLN A 35 50.56 -6.17 37.06
CA GLN A 35 50.10 -4.84 36.57
C GLN A 35 50.97 -3.71 37.20
N PRO A 36 50.75 -2.37 36.98
CA PRO A 36 49.94 -1.60 36.00
C PRO A 36 50.72 -0.43 35.30
N GLU A 37 50.14 0.21 34.28
CA GLU A 37 50.40 1.65 33.98
C GLU A 37 49.29 2.28 33.11
N GLU A 38 48.83 3.46 33.53
CA GLU A 38 47.78 4.28 32.90
C GLU A 38 48.34 5.14 31.75
N LYS A 39 47.58 5.29 30.65
CA LYS A 39 47.39 6.57 29.92
C LYS A 39 46.35 6.46 28.78
N ARG A 40 45.16 6.99 29.07
CA ARG A 40 44.42 8.02 28.32
C ARG A 40 44.29 7.89 26.78
N VAL A 41 43.04 7.63 26.38
CA VAL A 41 42.30 8.18 25.22
C VAL A 41 42.94 7.97 23.85
N GLN A 42 42.37 7.04 23.08
CA GLN A 42 41.94 7.33 21.72
C GLN A 42 40.69 6.52 21.39
N SER A 43 39.61 7.27 21.17
CA SER A 43 38.37 6.84 20.56
C SER A 43 38.64 6.20 19.19
N SER A 44 38.73 4.88 19.15
CA SER A 44 38.43 4.15 17.93
C SER A 44 36.99 3.66 18.07
N THR A 45 36.09 4.40 17.45
CA THR A 45 34.78 3.91 17.02
C THR A 45 35.00 2.65 16.18
N SER A 46 35.08 1.52 16.85
CA SER A 46 35.04 0.20 16.24
C SER A 46 33.66 0.04 15.63
N GLU A 47 33.63 0.12 14.30
CA GLU A 47 32.71 -0.59 13.40
C GLU A 47 31.37 -0.98 14.04
N ARG A 48 30.36 -0.12 13.85
CA ARG A 48 28.96 -0.45 14.12
C ARG A 48 28.65 -1.80 13.46
N GLU A 49 28.27 -2.80 14.24
CA GLU A 49 27.59 -3.99 13.73
C GLU A 49 26.32 -3.51 12.99
N LEU A 50 26.42 -3.35 11.68
CA LEU A 50 25.34 -2.92 10.80
C LEU A 50 24.16 -3.89 10.95
N GLY A 51 23.11 -3.48 11.65
CA GLY A 51 21.79 -4.13 11.60
C GLY A 51 21.23 -4.70 12.90
N LYS A 52 21.95 -4.69 14.02
CA LYS A 52 21.40 -5.12 15.32
C LYS A 52 21.07 -3.92 16.20
N LEU A 53 19.79 -3.54 16.22
CA LEU A 53 19.27 -2.68 17.28
C LEU A 53 19.42 -3.40 18.62
N SER A 54 20.14 -2.77 19.55
CA SER A 54 20.25 -3.25 20.92
C SER A 54 18.93 -3.06 21.67
N VAL A 55 18.70 -3.88 22.69
CA VAL A 55 17.50 -3.76 23.55
C VAL A 55 17.44 -2.37 24.19
N ARG A 56 18.59 -1.79 24.57
CA ARG A 56 18.68 -0.44 25.13
C ARG A 56 18.17 0.62 24.16
N GLU A 57 18.58 0.54 22.90
CA GLU A 57 18.12 1.46 21.85
C GLU A 57 16.61 1.34 21.54
N ILE A 58 16.04 0.15 21.74
CA ILE A 58 14.58 -0.06 21.61
C ILE A 58 13.86 0.54 22.82
N LEU A 59 14.37 0.32 24.04
CA LEU A 59 13.82 0.87 25.27
C LEU A 59 13.86 2.41 25.30
N GLU A 60 14.98 3.01 24.89
CA GLU A 60 15.12 4.47 24.77
C GLU A 60 14.08 5.05 23.79
N ARG A 61 13.84 4.38 22.66
CA ARG A 61 12.80 4.78 21.69
C ARG A 61 11.39 4.65 22.25
N CYS A 62 11.15 3.63 23.08
CA CYS A 62 9.86 3.43 23.74
C CYS A 62 9.68 4.35 24.96
N GLN A 63 10.69 5.13 25.35
CA GLN A 63 10.72 5.94 26.58
C GLN A 63 10.43 5.11 27.85
N GLU A 64 10.83 3.84 27.84
CA GLU A 64 10.57 2.89 28.92
C GLU A 64 11.87 2.32 29.46
N VAL A 65 11.87 2.01 30.75
CA VAL A 65 13.06 1.44 31.44
C VAL A 65 12.95 -0.08 31.56
N ASP A 66 11.72 -0.60 31.58
CA ASP A 66 11.40 -2.01 31.79
C ASP A 66 10.77 -2.62 30.53
N SER A 67 11.48 -3.57 29.91
CA SER A 67 11.00 -4.28 28.72
C SER A 67 9.70 -5.07 28.96
N GLY A 68 9.41 -5.42 30.22
CA GLY A 68 8.18 -6.10 30.63
C GLY A 68 6.93 -5.22 30.64
N ARG A 69 7.06 -3.91 30.40
CA ARG A 69 5.96 -2.94 30.29
C ARG A 69 5.69 -2.47 28.87
N VAL A 70 6.57 -2.80 27.93
CA VAL A 70 6.43 -2.39 26.53
C VAL A 70 5.40 -3.27 25.84
N PHE A 71 4.29 -2.66 25.42
CA PHE A 71 3.21 -3.33 24.68
C PHE A 71 3.24 -3.04 23.18
N GLU A 72 3.93 -1.99 22.77
CA GLU A 72 4.02 -1.53 21.39
C GLU A 72 5.46 -1.15 21.08
N ILE A 73 5.97 -1.64 19.95
CA ILE A 73 7.29 -1.28 19.43
C ILE A 73 7.11 -0.82 17.99
N ASN A 74 7.58 0.40 17.72
CA ASN A 74 7.62 0.96 16.37
C ASN A 74 9.07 1.12 15.91
N LEU A 75 9.43 0.33 14.91
CA LEU A 75 10.74 0.31 14.26
C LEU A 75 10.57 0.51 12.74
N ASN A 76 9.63 1.36 12.36
CA ASN A 76 9.42 1.76 10.99
C ASN A 76 10.61 2.60 10.46
N ARG A 77 10.97 2.42 9.18
CA ARG A 77 12.04 3.18 8.48
C ARG A 77 13.40 3.13 9.16
N GLN A 78 13.77 2.01 9.76
CA GLN A 78 15.05 1.84 10.44
C GLN A 78 16.13 1.18 9.56
N SER A 79 15.83 0.94 8.27
CA SER A 79 16.73 0.24 7.33
C SER A 79 17.17 -1.14 7.83
N LEU A 80 16.31 -1.83 8.60
CA LEU A 80 16.61 -3.14 9.16
C LEU A 80 16.60 -4.22 8.07
N GLU A 81 17.63 -5.05 8.02
CA GLU A 81 17.68 -6.18 7.08
C GLU A 81 17.09 -7.47 7.67
N GLN A 82 16.94 -7.53 8.99
CA GLN A 82 16.44 -8.67 9.75
C GLN A 82 15.56 -8.18 10.90
N VAL A 83 14.71 -9.07 11.41
CA VAL A 83 13.93 -8.79 12.61
C VAL A 83 14.90 -8.68 13.80
N PRO A 84 14.86 -7.61 14.60
CA PRO A 84 15.74 -7.47 15.76
C PRO A 84 15.37 -8.51 16.83
N SER A 85 16.28 -8.77 17.78
CA SER A 85 15.98 -9.70 18.86
C SER A 85 14.95 -9.11 19.82
N LEU A 86 13.73 -9.68 19.83
CA LEU A 86 12.61 -9.21 20.66
C LEU A 86 12.30 -10.13 21.86
N LYS A 87 13.25 -11.00 22.23
CA LYS A 87 13.09 -12.00 23.30
C LYS A 87 12.82 -11.38 24.68
N GLU A 88 13.32 -10.17 24.91
CA GLU A 88 13.17 -9.45 26.19
C GLU A 88 11.83 -8.72 26.34
N PHE A 89 10.97 -8.73 25.31
CA PHE A 89 9.67 -8.03 25.29
C PHE A 89 8.48 -9.02 25.22
N PRO A 90 8.25 -9.85 26.26
CA PRO A 90 7.27 -10.94 26.20
C PRO A 90 5.81 -10.48 26.14
N LYS A 91 5.50 -9.24 26.59
CA LYS A 91 4.13 -8.69 26.59
C LYS A 91 3.79 -7.85 25.37
N LEU A 92 4.62 -7.91 24.34
CA LEU A 92 4.44 -7.15 23.10
C LEU A 92 3.12 -7.54 22.42
N LYS A 93 2.29 -6.54 22.11
CA LYS A 93 0.99 -6.70 21.44
C LYS A 93 1.01 -6.12 20.03
N ILE A 94 1.76 -5.05 19.81
CA ILE A 94 1.84 -4.36 18.52
C ILE A 94 3.31 -4.23 18.12
N LEU A 95 3.65 -4.70 16.93
CA LEU A 95 5.00 -4.56 16.37
C LEU A 95 4.91 -3.97 14.97
N ASP A 96 5.51 -2.79 14.81
CA ASP A 96 5.67 -2.15 13.51
C ASP A 96 7.12 -2.26 13.03
N LEU A 97 7.31 -3.04 11.97
CA LEU A 97 8.57 -3.23 11.25
C LEU A 97 8.44 -2.76 9.78
N GLY A 98 7.49 -1.87 9.50
CA GLY A 98 7.24 -1.32 8.18
C GLY A 98 8.43 -0.57 7.56
N CYS A 99 8.44 -0.43 6.24
CA CYS A 99 9.44 0.34 5.48
C CYS A 99 10.89 0.01 5.85
N ASN A 100 11.21 -1.28 5.98
CA ASN A 100 12.56 -1.77 6.23
C ASN A 100 13.05 -2.59 5.01
N LYS A 101 14.16 -3.33 5.17
CA LYS A 101 14.76 -4.20 4.15
C LYS A 101 14.69 -5.67 4.56
N ILE A 102 13.71 -6.05 5.38
CA ILE A 102 13.58 -7.39 5.93
C ILE A 102 13.19 -8.35 4.81
N LYS A 103 13.94 -9.44 4.67
CA LYS A 103 13.70 -10.46 3.63
C LYS A 103 12.96 -11.69 4.14
N HIS A 104 13.15 -12.02 5.42
CA HIS A 104 12.58 -13.20 6.06
C HIS A 104 12.30 -12.89 7.54
N VAL A 105 11.25 -13.51 8.06
CA VAL A 105 11.01 -13.60 9.51
C VAL A 105 11.38 -15.03 9.90
N LEU A 106 12.50 -15.18 10.61
CA LEU A 106 13.06 -16.51 10.89
C LEU A 106 12.28 -17.21 12.00
N PRO A 107 12.21 -18.57 11.97
CA PRO A 107 11.71 -19.36 13.10
C PRO A 107 12.58 -19.13 14.34
N GLY A 108 12.14 -18.23 15.23
CA GLY A 108 12.89 -17.83 16.43
C GLY A 108 12.84 -16.33 16.73
N ASP A 109 12.63 -15.49 15.72
CA ASP A 109 12.64 -14.02 15.88
C ASP A 109 11.51 -13.54 16.81
N LEU A 110 10.33 -14.15 16.67
CA LEU A 110 9.11 -13.83 17.43
C LEU A 110 8.71 -14.94 18.42
N GLU A 111 9.66 -15.78 18.85
CA GLU A 111 9.37 -16.96 19.66
C GLU A 111 8.72 -16.62 21.02
N LYS A 112 9.10 -15.49 21.62
CA LYS A 112 8.62 -15.06 22.95
C LYS A 112 7.44 -14.09 22.90
N ASN A 113 7.04 -13.61 21.72
CA ASN A 113 6.00 -12.61 21.55
C ASN A 113 4.63 -13.27 21.30
N CYS A 114 4.23 -14.18 22.18
CA CYS A 114 3.01 -14.99 22.02
C CYS A 114 1.71 -14.17 22.07
N ASP A 115 1.75 -13.02 22.76
CA ASP A 115 0.62 -12.10 22.94
C ASP A 115 0.46 -11.08 21.79
N LEU A 116 1.27 -11.20 20.73
CA LEU A 116 1.25 -10.29 19.60
C LEU A 116 -0.10 -10.35 18.89
N ARG A 117 -0.76 -9.19 18.77
CA ARG A 117 -2.09 -9.01 18.17
C ARG A 117 -2.01 -8.34 16.81
N GLU A 118 -1.03 -7.49 16.61
CA GLU A 118 -0.82 -6.75 15.37
C GLU A 118 0.65 -6.77 14.97
N LEU A 119 0.91 -7.22 13.75
CA LEU A 119 2.22 -7.27 13.15
C LEU A 119 2.19 -6.54 11.81
N LYS A 120 2.97 -5.46 11.72
CA LYS A 120 3.11 -4.68 10.50
C LYS A 120 4.48 -4.91 9.90
N LEU A 121 4.49 -5.44 8.69
CA LEU A 121 5.67 -5.80 7.91
C LEU A 121 5.58 -5.23 6.49
N TYR A 122 4.82 -4.16 6.31
CA TYR A 122 4.61 -3.55 5.00
C TYR A 122 5.87 -2.90 4.44
N ALA A 123 5.95 -2.77 3.12
CA ALA A 123 7.08 -2.14 2.42
C ALA A 123 8.43 -2.73 2.86
N ASN A 124 8.56 -4.06 2.75
CA ASN A 124 9.78 -4.82 3.02
C ASN A 124 10.15 -5.66 1.78
N GLU A 125 11.14 -6.55 1.91
CA GLU A 125 11.57 -7.47 0.86
C GLU A 125 11.15 -8.92 1.12
N ILE A 126 10.07 -9.14 1.87
CA ILE A 126 9.65 -10.47 2.31
C ILE A 126 9.18 -11.29 1.11
N MET A 127 9.74 -12.50 0.97
CA MET A 127 9.42 -13.40 -0.15
C MET A 127 8.44 -14.52 0.23
N GLU A 128 8.37 -14.86 1.52
CA GLU A 128 7.54 -15.92 2.06
C GLU A 128 7.04 -15.55 3.45
N ILE A 129 5.84 -16.01 3.81
CA ILE A 129 5.30 -15.87 5.16
C ILE A 129 5.85 -17.02 6.00
N SER A 130 6.65 -16.70 7.01
CA SER A 130 7.27 -17.68 7.92
C SER A 130 7.54 -17.06 9.30
N GLY A 131 7.92 -17.89 10.28
CA GLY A 131 8.30 -17.42 11.61
C GLY A 131 7.14 -16.97 12.52
N LEU A 132 5.89 -17.25 12.16
CA LEU A 132 4.69 -16.83 12.90
C LEU A 132 4.09 -17.91 13.81
N ASP A 133 4.75 -19.06 13.99
CA ASP A 133 4.18 -20.24 14.64
C ASP A 133 3.71 -20.01 16.10
N ASN A 134 4.37 -19.10 16.82
CA ASN A 134 4.06 -18.77 18.20
C ASN A 134 3.10 -17.58 18.37
N CYS A 135 2.81 -16.83 17.31
CA CYS A 135 1.96 -15.63 17.33
C CYS A 135 0.45 -16.00 17.34
N LYS A 136 0.01 -16.82 18.29
CA LYS A 136 -1.34 -17.43 18.29
C LYS A 136 -2.48 -16.42 18.52
N GLU A 137 -2.17 -15.26 19.10
CA GLU A 137 -3.13 -14.17 19.37
C GLU A 137 -3.19 -13.11 18.25
N LEU A 138 -2.49 -13.35 17.13
CA LEU A 138 -2.41 -12.41 16.02
C LEU A 138 -3.77 -12.22 15.35
N ASN A 139 -4.26 -10.98 15.34
CA ASN A 139 -5.52 -10.58 14.72
C ASN A 139 -5.28 -9.82 13.41
N ASN A 140 -4.24 -8.99 13.36
CA ASN A 140 -3.94 -8.10 12.24
C ASN A 140 -2.53 -8.40 11.70
N LEU A 141 -2.44 -8.78 10.43
CA LEU A 141 -1.18 -9.02 9.74
C LEU A 141 -1.13 -8.17 8.47
N LEU A 142 -0.23 -7.19 8.47
CA LEU A 142 -0.08 -6.24 7.37
C LEU A 142 1.23 -6.53 6.62
N LEU A 143 1.13 -7.09 5.42
CA LEU A 143 2.26 -7.55 4.59
C LEU A 143 2.27 -6.87 3.20
N GLN A 144 1.60 -5.73 3.06
CA GLN A 144 1.54 -5.03 1.79
C GLN A 144 2.90 -4.53 1.27
N TYR A 145 3.04 -4.38 -0.05
CA TYR A 145 4.29 -3.94 -0.69
C TYR A 145 5.50 -4.83 -0.34
N ASN A 146 5.35 -6.14 -0.53
CA ASN A 146 6.44 -7.12 -0.36
C ASN A 146 6.66 -7.90 -1.68
N LYS A 147 7.44 -8.98 -1.62
CA LYS A 147 7.77 -9.84 -2.77
C LYS A 147 7.15 -11.24 -2.63
N ILE A 148 6.07 -11.37 -1.86
CA ILE A 148 5.46 -12.66 -1.50
C ILE A 148 4.84 -13.31 -2.73
N LYS A 149 5.22 -14.56 -3.01
CA LYS A 149 4.74 -15.33 -4.18
C LYS A 149 3.62 -16.32 -3.86
N SER A 150 3.56 -16.81 -2.62
CA SER A 150 2.53 -17.72 -2.10
C SER A 150 2.37 -17.48 -0.60
N ILE A 151 1.20 -17.82 -0.05
CA ILE A 151 0.92 -17.74 1.39
C ILE A 151 1.73 -18.81 2.13
N GLY A 152 1.76 -20.04 1.59
CA GLY A 152 2.52 -21.15 2.16
C GLY A 152 1.99 -21.60 3.53
N LYS A 153 2.87 -22.22 4.34
CA LYS A 153 2.51 -22.75 5.66
C LYS A 153 2.63 -21.73 6.80
N GLY A 154 3.11 -20.52 6.54
CA GLY A 154 3.36 -19.52 7.57
C GLY A 154 2.13 -19.11 8.38
N LEU A 155 0.92 -19.29 7.81
CA LEU A 155 -0.33 -18.95 8.49
C LEU A 155 -0.98 -20.12 9.26
N GLN A 156 -0.35 -21.30 9.31
CA GLN A 156 -0.98 -22.52 9.86
C GLN A 156 -1.40 -22.41 11.33
N HIS A 157 -0.70 -21.58 12.13
CA HIS A 157 -0.89 -21.46 13.57
C HIS A 157 -1.61 -20.16 14.02
N VAL A 158 -1.79 -19.17 13.12
CA VAL A 158 -2.39 -17.86 13.42
C VAL A 158 -3.92 -17.86 13.20
N ARG A 159 -4.62 -18.74 13.91
CA ARG A 159 -6.05 -19.02 13.67
C ARG A 159 -7.03 -17.91 14.06
N LYS A 160 -6.57 -16.92 14.84
CA LYS A 160 -7.36 -15.76 15.29
C LYS A 160 -7.29 -14.57 14.33
N LEU A 161 -6.59 -14.73 13.20
CA LEU A 161 -6.41 -13.65 12.24
C LEU A 161 -7.77 -13.18 11.69
N LYS A 162 -8.00 -11.87 11.78
CA LYS A 162 -9.20 -11.17 11.32
C LYS A 162 -8.91 -10.30 10.09
N VAL A 163 -7.77 -9.62 10.09
CA VAL A 163 -7.35 -8.73 9.02
C VAL A 163 -6.04 -9.23 8.43
N LEU A 164 -6.06 -9.51 7.13
CA LEU A 164 -4.88 -9.89 6.36
C LEU A 164 -4.74 -8.99 5.15
N ARG A 165 -3.66 -8.20 5.10
CA ARG A 165 -3.31 -7.39 3.94
C ARG A 165 -2.08 -7.97 3.24
N LEU A 166 -2.26 -8.34 1.98
CA LEU A 166 -1.24 -8.89 1.08
C LEU A 166 -1.22 -8.10 -0.24
N ASP A 167 -1.75 -6.88 -0.24
CA ASP A 167 -1.77 -6.04 -1.44
C ASP A 167 -0.37 -5.69 -1.93
N ASN A 168 -0.23 -5.41 -3.23
CA ASN A 168 1.04 -5.06 -3.86
C ASN A 168 2.15 -6.12 -3.61
N ASN A 169 1.83 -7.38 -3.87
CA ASN A 169 2.76 -8.51 -3.79
C ASN A 169 2.89 -9.21 -5.15
N ARG A 170 3.39 -10.45 -5.16
CA ARG A 170 3.58 -11.26 -6.37
C ARG A 170 2.78 -12.58 -6.31
N LEU A 171 1.69 -12.60 -5.55
CA LEU A 171 0.83 -13.77 -5.44
C LEU A 171 0.25 -14.13 -6.80
N SER A 172 0.36 -15.40 -7.19
CA SER A 172 -0.20 -15.90 -8.45
C SER A 172 -1.37 -16.85 -8.24
N LYS A 173 -1.41 -17.53 -7.09
CA LYS A 173 -2.45 -18.48 -6.69
C LYS A 173 -2.63 -18.42 -5.18
N ILE A 174 -3.80 -18.84 -4.72
CA ILE A 174 -4.11 -19.06 -3.32
C ILE A 174 -4.60 -20.50 -3.19
N ASP A 175 -4.01 -21.26 -2.27
CA ASP A 175 -4.45 -22.62 -1.96
C ASP A 175 -5.43 -22.58 -0.77
N PHE A 176 -6.54 -23.31 -0.88
CA PHE A 176 -7.56 -23.45 0.16
C PHE A 176 -6.98 -24.02 1.47
N ARG A 177 -5.93 -24.85 1.39
CA ARG A 177 -5.25 -25.43 2.56
C ARG A 177 -4.41 -24.41 3.32
N GLU A 178 -3.87 -23.42 2.62
CA GLU A 178 -3.02 -22.37 3.19
C GLU A 178 -3.88 -21.33 3.91
N ILE A 179 -4.92 -20.82 3.25
CA ILE A 179 -5.78 -19.76 3.81
C ILE A 179 -6.87 -20.31 4.74
N GLY A 180 -7.31 -21.56 4.55
CA GLY A 180 -8.43 -22.15 5.27
C GLY A 180 -8.20 -22.38 6.77
N CYS A 181 -6.95 -22.33 7.24
CA CYS A 181 -6.65 -22.34 8.68
C CYS A 181 -7.10 -21.04 9.39
N CYS A 182 -7.25 -19.94 8.64
CA CYS A 182 -7.60 -18.62 9.16
C CYS A 182 -9.10 -18.31 8.94
N SER A 183 -9.99 -19.18 9.41
CA SER A 183 -11.43 -19.09 9.16
C SER A 183 -12.14 -17.87 9.80
N GLN A 184 -11.44 -17.12 10.65
CA GLN A 184 -11.93 -15.90 11.31
C GLN A 184 -11.62 -14.61 10.55
N ILE A 185 -10.95 -14.68 9.38
CA ILE A 185 -10.68 -13.50 8.56
C ILE A 185 -12.00 -12.84 8.16
N THR A 186 -12.13 -11.56 8.51
CA THR A 186 -13.23 -10.67 8.15
C THR A 186 -12.84 -9.72 7.02
N THR A 187 -11.56 -9.33 6.95
CA THR A 187 -11.04 -8.41 5.93
C THR A 187 -9.82 -9.03 5.25
N LEU A 188 -9.91 -9.22 3.93
CA LEU A 188 -8.82 -9.73 3.11
C LEU A 188 -8.53 -8.76 1.96
N ASP A 189 -7.31 -8.24 1.92
CA ASP A 189 -6.81 -7.46 0.79
C ASP A 189 -5.71 -8.24 0.06
N ILE A 190 -5.99 -8.63 -1.18
CA ILE A 190 -5.07 -9.31 -2.10
C ILE A 190 -4.97 -8.55 -3.43
N SER A 191 -5.29 -7.25 -3.40
CA SER A 191 -5.22 -6.37 -4.58
C SER A 191 -3.80 -6.22 -5.11
N CYS A 192 -3.65 -5.76 -6.36
CA CYS A 192 -2.35 -5.51 -6.98
C CYS A 192 -1.40 -6.73 -6.93
N ASN A 193 -1.91 -7.89 -7.32
CA ASN A 193 -1.16 -9.16 -7.40
C ASN A 193 -1.28 -9.75 -8.83
N ASN A 194 -0.89 -11.02 -9.00
CA ASN A 194 -1.00 -11.76 -10.27
C ASN A 194 -2.01 -12.92 -10.18
N ILE A 195 -3.03 -12.80 -9.33
CA ILE A 195 -3.98 -13.88 -9.04
C ILE A 195 -4.90 -14.10 -10.22
N THR A 196 -5.06 -15.35 -10.63
CA THR A 196 -5.97 -15.76 -11.72
C THR A 196 -7.21 -16.50 -11.22
N ASP A 197 -7.14 -17.12 -10.06
CA ASP A 197 -8.22 -17.90 -9.45
C ASP A 197 -8.37 -17.54 -7.97
N ILE A 198 -9.61 -17.27 -7.56
CA ILE A 198 -10.01 -16.90 -6.20
C ILE A 198 -10.90 -17.96 -5.55
N SER A 199 -10.97 -19.17 -6.10
CA SER A 199 -11.80 -20.27 -5.58
C SER A 199 -11.50 -20.62 -4.11
N ALA A 200 -10.26 -20.42 -3.68
CA ALA A 200 -9.81 -20.66 -2.30
C ALA A 200 -10.49 -19.76 -1.25
N ILE A 201 -11.08 -18.62 -1.66
CA ILE A 201 -11.78 -17.69 -0.75
C ILE A 201 -12.98 -18.37 -0.08
N ASN A 202 -13.57 -19.40 -0.70
CA ASN A 202 -14.61 -20.23 -0.09
C ASN A 202 -14.21 -20.92 1.23
N ALA A 203 -12.93 -20.91 1.60
CA ALA A 203 -12.44 -21.36 2.89
C ALA A 203 -12.63 -20.32 4.02
N LEU A 204 -13.10 -19.11 3.71
CA LEU A 204 -13.27 -17.99 4.64
C LEU A 204 -14.76 -17.65 4.84
N PRO A 205 -15.48 -18.35 5.73
CA PRO A 205 -16.92 -18.14 5.93
C PRO A 205 -17.25 -16.84 6.71
N ALA A 206 -16.27 -16.27 7.42
CA ALA A 206 -16.43 -15.04 8.20
C ALA A 206 -16.12 -13.76 7.40
N LEU A 207 -15.75 -13.88 6.12
CA LEU A 207 -15.29 -12.76 5.31
C LEU A 207 -16.42 -11.75 5.06
N GLU A 208 -16.14 -10.48 5.35
CA GLU A 208 -17.06 -9.34 5.25
C GLU A 208 -16.57 -8.34 4.18
N GLU A 209 -15.27 -8.12 4.09
CA GLU A 209 -14.62 -7.23 3.12
C GLU A 209 -13.56 -7.99 2.31
N LEU A 210 -13.64 -7.90 0.98
CA LEU A 210 -12.70 -8.54 0.08
C LEU A 210 -12.27 -7.59 -1.04
N ASP A 211 -10.97 -7.35 -1.16
CA ASP A 211 -10.36 -6.65 -2.28
C ASP A 211 -9.44 -7.56 -3.08
N VAL A 212 -9.79 -7.79 -4.34
CA VAL A 212 -9.02 -8.53 -5.36
C VAL A 212 -8.77 -7.64 -6.57
N SER A 213 -8.85 -6.33 -6.43
CA SER A 213 -8.65 -5.39 -7.52
C SER A 213 -7.25 -5.50 -8.13
N ASN A 214 -7.11 -5.09 -9.40
CA ASN A 214 -5.84 -5.08 -10.11
C ASN A 214 -5.12 -6.45 -10.10
N ASN A 215 -5.83 -7.49 -10.53
CA ASN A 215 -5.34 -8.86 -10.67
C ASN A 215 -5.60 -9.37 -12.10
N LYS A 216 -5.54 -10.69 -12.32
CA LYS A 216 -5.76 -11.34 -13.61
C LYS A 216 -6.94 -12.31 -13.58
N VAL A 217 -7.93 -12.03 -12.74
CA VAL A 217 -9.14 -12.87 -12.59
C VAL A 217 -10.02 -12.69 -13.82
N SER A 218 -10.42 -13.79 -14.45
CA SER A 218 -11.28 -13.78 -15.65
C SER A 218 -12.73 -14.18 -15.38
N LYS A 219 -12.97 -14.90 -14.28
CA LYS A 219 -14.29 -15.37 -13.85
C LYS A 219 -14.36 -15.41 -12.33
N ILE A 220 -15.52 -15.04 -11.79
CA ILE A 220 -15.80 -15.21 -10.37
C ILE A 220 -16.28 -16.65 -10.12
N PRO A 221 -15.60 -17.44 -9.28
CA PRO A 221 -16.09 -18.75 -8.84
C PRO A 221 -17.35 -18.59 -7.96
N ASP A 222 -18.11 -19.66 -7.75
CA ASP A 222 -19.23 -19.61 -6.81
C ASP A 222 -18.70 -19.34 -5.39
N LEU A 223 -18.99 -18.15 -4.84
CA LEU A 223 -18.59 -17.72 -3.51
C LEU A 223 -19.70 -17.95 -2.47
N GLY A 224 -20.64 -18.88 -2.73
CA GLY A 224 -21.80 -19.13 -1.87
C GLY A 224 -21.51 -19.55 -0.43
N ARG A 225 -20.25 -19.87 -0.07
CA ARG A 225 -19.84 -20.08 1.34
C ARG A 225 -19.57 -18.78 2.09
N CYS A 226 -19.19 -17.72 1.39
CA CYS A 226 -18.86 -16.42 1.96
C CYS A 226 -20.10 -15.54 2.12
N LYS A 227 -21.07 -16.01 2.91
CA LYS A 227 -22.39 -15.37 3.07
C LYS A 227 -22.37 -14.04 3.81
N LYS A 228 -21.22 -13.63 4.35
CA LYS A 228 -21.07 -12.39 5.12
C LYS A 228 -20.46 -11.24 4.32
N ILE A 229 -20.02 -11.48 3.08
CA ILE A 229 -19.39 -10.43 2.26
C ILE A 229 -20.40 -9.30 2.05
N GLN A 230 -20.04 -8.12 2.53
CA GLN A 230 -20.76 -6.87 2.36
C GLN A 230 -20.07 -6.01 1.31
N GLU A 231 -18.74 -6.01 1.29
CA GLU A 231 -17.94 -5.25 0.33
C GLU A 231 -17.07 -6.16 -0.52
N LEU A 232 -17.20 -6.02 -1.85
CA LEU A 232 -16.38 -6.73 -2.82
C LEU A 232 -15.81 -5.77 -3.85
N ASP A 233 -14.48 -5.71 -3.93
CA ASP A 233 -13.77 -5.05 -5.02
C ASP A 233 -13.04 -6.07 -5.89
N VAL A 234 -13.44 -6.13 -7.16
CA VAL A 234 -12.79 -6.93 -8.20
C VAL A 234 -12.50 -6.06 -9.43
N SER A 235 -12.34 -4.76 -9.23
CA SER A 235 -12.02 -3.80 -10.29
C SER A 235 -10.66 -4.09 -10.93
N LYS A 236 -10.43 -3.59 -12.16
CA LYS A 236 -9.17 -3.76 -12.91
C LYS A 236 -8.76 -5.23 -13.06
N ASN A 237 -9.70 -6.08 -13.44
CA ASN A 237 -9.48 -7.49 -13.74
C ASN A 237 -9.86 -7.78 -15.21
N GLN A 238 -10.10 -9.04 -15.55
CA GLN A 238 -10.53 -9.46 -16.89
C GLN A 238 -11.88 -10.19 -16.83
N ILE A 239 -12.72 -9.82 -15.86
CA ILE A 239 -13.97 -10.52 -15.57
C ILE A 239 -15.00 -10.24 -16.65
N SER A 240 -15.65 -11.31 -17.11
CA SER A 240 -16.79 -11.23 -18.03
C SER A 240 -18.05 -11.95 -17.49
N ASP A 241 -17.88 -12.83 -16.49
CA ASP A 241 -18.93 -13.63 -15.88
C ASP A 241 -18.97 -13.42 -14.37
N LEU A 242 -20.10 -12.89 -13.88
CA LEU A 242 -20.38 -12.60 -12.47
C LEU A 242 -21.33 -13.61 -11.81
N SER A 243 -21.67 -14.71 -12.50
CA SER A 243 -22.62 -15.73 -11.98
C SER A 243 -22.23 -16.30 -10.61
N GLY A 244 -20.93 -16.32 -10.28
CA GLY A 244 -20.43 -16.79 -8.98
C GLY A 244 -20.83 -15.93 -7.78
N LEU A 245 -21.35 -14.72 -7.99
CA LEU A 245 -21.82 -13.80 -6.95
C LEU A 245 -23.31 -13.94 -6.63
N ARG A 246 -24.05 -14.76 -7.39
CA ARG A 246 -25.52 -14.89 -7.30
C ARG A 246 -26.06 -15.17 -5.90
N ASN A 247 -25.28 -15.86 -5.07
CA ASN A 247 -25.69 -16.31 -3.74
C ASN A 247 -25.25 -15.38 -2.60
N ILE A 248 -24.58 -14.26 -2.89
CA ILE A 248 -24.07 -13.32 -1.87
C ILE A 248 -25.12 -12.23 -1.58
N SER A 249 -26.22 -12.62 -0.94
CA SER A 249 -27.35 -11.70 -0.68
C SER A 249 -27.04 -10.56 0.30
N SER A 250 -25.91 -10.63 1.01
CA SER A 250 -25.43 -9.64 1.98
C SER A 250 -24.62 -8.50 1.36
N LEU A 251 -24.30 -8.59 0.07
CA LEU A 251 -23.47 -7.61 -0.61
C LEU A 251 -24.17 -6.24 -0.67
N THR A 252 -23.50 -5.23 -0.12
CA THR A 252 -23.94 -3.83 -0.08
C THR A 252 -23.15 -2.97 -1.06
N ILE A 253 -21.87 -3.28 -1.26
CA ILE A 253 -20.96 -2.53 -2.15
C ILE A 253 -20.28 -3.50 -3.12
N LEU A 254 -20.42 -3.24 -4.42
CA LEU A 254 -19.76 -4.00 -5.48
C LEU A 254 -18.99 -3.06 -6.42
N ARG A 255 -17.68 -3.25 -6.48
CA ARG A 255 -16.76 -2.57 -7.39
C ARG A 255 -16.25 -3.55 -8.44
N VAL A 256 -16.60 -3.31 -9.70
CA VAL A 256 -16.26 -4.15 -10.86
C VAL A 256 -15.76 -3.30 -12.04
N GLU A 257 -15.28 -2.09 -11.77
CA GLU A 257 -14.77 -1.15 -12.77
C GLU A 257 -13.61 -1.74 -13.57
N ASN A 258 -13.39 -1.30 -14.81
CA ASN A 258 -12.27 -1.73 -15.65
C ASN A 258 -12.22 -3.26 -15.82
N ASN A 259 -13.33 -3.86 -16.27
CA ASN A 259 -13.45 -5.27 -16.58
C ASN A 259 -13.97 -5.47 -18.02
N LYS A 260 -14.45 -6.68 -18.35
CA LYS A 260 -14.98 -7.04 -19.67
C LYS A 260 -16.46 -7.45 -19.58
N ILE A 261 -17.21 -6.85 -18.66
CA ILE A 261 -18.61 -7.19 -18.38
C ILE A 261 -19.50 -6.61 -19.48
N VAL A 262 -20.40 -7.44 -20.01
CA VAL A 262 -21.37 -7.08 -21.06
C VAL A 262 -22.80 -7.00 -20.52
N SER A 263 -23.16 -7.87 -19.56
CA SER A 263 -24.48 -7.91 -18.93
C SER A 263 -24.37 -8.29 -17.45
N MET A 264 -25.34 -7.82 -16.66
CA MET A 264 -25.49 -8.10 -15.23
C MET A 264 -26.55 -9.16 -14.93
N ASP A 265 -27.19 -9.75 -15.94
CA ASP A 265 -28.34 -10.67 -15.75
C ASP A 265 -27.97 -11.92 -14.93
N SER A 266 -26.71 -12.36 -15.03
CA SER A 266 -26.18 -13.53 -14.31
C SER A 266 -26.00 -13.31 -12.80
N LEU A 267 -25.96 -12.05 -12.34
CA LEU A 267 -25.75 -11.68 -10.94
C LEU A 267 -26.94 -12.02 -10.04
N GLY A 268 -28.12 -12.26 -10.62
CA GLY A 268 -29.35 -12.54 -9.88
C GLY A 268 -29.91 -11.30 -9.18
N LYS A 269 -30.57 -11.49 -8.03
CA LYS A 269 -31.24 -10.41 -7.28
C LYS A 269 -30.48 -10.09 -6.00
N LEU A 270 -29.68 -9.02 -6.04
CA LEU A 270 -28.94 -8.51 -4.88
C LEU A 270 -29.70 -7.34 -4.24
N ARG A 271 -30.72 -7.66 -3.46
CA ARG A 271 -31.63 -6.66 -2.86
C ARG A 271 -30.97 -5.76 -1.83
N ALA A 272 -29.86 -6.19 -1.23
CA ALA A 272 -29.10 -5.41 -0.25
C ALA A 272 -28.07 -4.47 -0.91
N LEU A 273 -27.86 -4.56 -2.22
CA LEU A 273 -26.86 -3.76 -2.93
C LEU A 273 -27.25 -2.29 -2.94
N GLN A 274 -26.37 -1.45 -2.41
CA GLN A 274 -26.53 0.00 -2.28
C GLN A 274 -25.59 0.76 -3.21
N GLU A 275 -24.36 0.27 -3.39
CA GLU A 275 -23.37 0.91 -4.27
C GLU A 275 -22.89 -0.08 -5.32
N LEU A 276 -22.97 0.34 -6.60
CA LEU A 276 -22.55 -0.45 -7.74
C LEU A 276 -21.70 0.39 -8.69
N TYR A 277 -20.43 0.03 -8.81
CA TYR A 277 -19.48 0.71 -9.67
C TYR A 277 -19.10 -0.20 -10.85
N LEU A 278 -19.51 0.19 -12.05
CA LEU A 278 -19.40 -0.54 -13.31
C LEU A 278 -18.60 0.21 -14.37
N SER A 279 -17.90 1.29 -13.99
CA SER A 279 -17.24 2.14 -14.99
C SER A 279 -16.22 1.37 -15.83
N ASN A 280 -16.02 1.80 -17.08
CA ASN A 280 -15.06 1.18 -18.01
C ASN A 280 -15.33 -0.32 -18.22
N ASN A 281 -16.56 -0.65 -18.59
CA ASN A 281 -16.98 -1.99 -19.02
C ASN A 281 -17.61 -1.91 -20.42
N ARG A 282 -18.39 -2.93 -20.83
CA ARG A 282 -19.04 -3.00 -22.14
C ARG A 282 -20.55 -3.18 -22.01
N ILE A 283 -21.14 -2.59 -20.96
CA ILE A 283 -22.56 -2.72 -20.66
C ILE A 283 -23.34 -1.84 -21.63
N SER A 284 -24.31 -2.42 -22.32
CA SER A 284 -25.20 -1.69 -23.22
C SER A 284 -26.64 -1.66 -22.76
N GLU A 285 -27.01 -2.43 -21.74
CA GLU A 285 -28.40 -2.50 -21.26
C GLU A 285 -28.45 -2.43 -19.72
N VAL A 286 -29.30 -1.55 -19.18
CA VAL A 286 -29.51 -1.38 -17.73
C VAL A 286 -30.94 -1.71 -17.29
N LYS A 287 -31.79 -2.21 -18.20
CA LYS A 287 -33.22 -2.47 -17.96
C LYS A 287 -33.48 -3.44 -16.81
N SER A 288 -32.58 -4.41 -16.60
CA SER A 288 -32.72 -5.42 -15.55
C SER A 288 -32.37 -4.88 -14.15
N PHE A 289 -31.63 -3.77 -14.05
CA PHE A 289 -31.08 -3.28 -12.79
C PHE A 289 -32.17 -2.94 -11.78
N ALA A 290 -33.27 -2.32 -12.24
CA ALA A 290 -34.41 -1.98 -11.38
C ALA A 290 -35.04 -3.21 -10.70
N SER A 291 -35.04 -4.36 -11.39
CA SER A 291 -35.57 -5.62 -10.84
C SER A 291 -34.57 -6.40 -10.00
N GLN A 292 -33.26 -6.13 -10.19
CA GLN A 292 -32.16 -6.84 -9.54
C GLN A 292 -31.69 -6.14 -8.25
N PHE A 293 -31.61 -4.81 -8.26
CA PHE A 293 -30.98 -3.97 -7.23
C PHE A 293 -31.97 -2.95 -6.68
N SER A 294 -32.94 -3.41 -5.89
CA SER A 294 -34.05 -2.57 -5.42
C SER A 294 -33.67 -1.50 -4.40
N SER A 295 -32.49 -1.62 -3.77
CA SER A 295 -32.00 -0.71 -2.73
C SER A 295 -30.80 0.12 -3.18
N LEU A 296 -30.57 0.21 -4.48
CA LEU A 296 -29.41 0.88 -5.03
C LEU A 296 -29.49 2.40 -4.81
N GLU A 297 -28.43 2.98 -4.27
CA GLU A 297 -28.30 4.40 -3.95
C GLU A 297 -27.30 5.09 -4.88
N ILE A 298 -26.20 4.40 -5.21
CA ILE A 298 -25.12 4.91 -6.06
C ILE A 298 -24.90 3.93 -7.21
N LEU A 299 -24.95 4.45 -8.43
CA LEU A 299 -24.66 3.70 -9.65
C LEU A 299 -23.67 4.47 -10.53
N ASP A 300 -22.51 3.87 -10.77
CA ASP A 300 -21.55 4.38 -11.77
C ASP A 300 -21.52 3.44 -12.98
N VAL A 301 -22.07 3.89 -14.10
CA VAL A 301 -22.03 3.21 -15.41
C VAL A 301 -21.22 4.02 -16.43
N SER A 302 -20.36 4.92 -15.99
CA SER A 302 -19.53 5.75 -16.88
C SER A 302 -18.63 4.90 -17.80
N ASN A 303 -18.31 5.41 -18.99
CA ASN A 303 -17.44 4.74 -19.97
C ASN A 303 -17.91 3.30 -20.29
N ASN A 304 -19.18 3.14 -20.62
CA ASN A 304 -19.78 1.88 -21.08
C ASN A 304 -20.30 2.04 -22.53
N ALA A 305 -21.15 1.11 -22.97
CA ALA A 305 -21.69 1.06 -24.32
C ALA A 305 -23.19 1.40 -24.39
N ILE A 306 -23.69 2.23 -23.45
CA ILE A 306 -25.10 2.64 -23.40
C ILE A 306 -25.37 3.62 -24.55
N THR A 307 -26.26 3.26 -25.45
CA THR A 307 -26.45 4.00 -26.71
C THR A 307 -27.56 5.04 -26.63
N THR A 308 -28.61 4.77 -25.85
CA THR A 308 -29.80 5.64 -25.78
C THR A 308 -30.07 6.08 -24.35
N VAL A 309 -30.55 7.31 -24.19
CA VAL A 309 -30.92 7.85 -22.87
C VAL A 309 -32.19 7.18 -22.33
N GLU A 310 -33.05 6.67 -23.22
CA GLU A 310 -34.29 5.96 -22.88
C GLU A 310 -34.04 4.70 -22.05
N GLU A 311 -32.93 4.00 -22.29
CA GLU A 311 -32.50 2.86 -21.47
C GLU A 311 -32.31 3.25 -20.00
N LEU A 312 -31.87 4.47 -19.71
CA LEU A 312 -31.68 4.96 -18.35
C LEU A 312 -33.01 5.26 -17.65
N PHE A 313 -34.10 5.50 -18.38
CA PHE A 313 -35.40 5.80 -17.77
C PHE A 313 -35.99 4.61 -17.03
N THR A 314 -35.55 3.38 -17.32
CA THR A 314 -35.95 2.19 -16.54
C THR A 314 -35.46 2.27 -15.09
N LEU A 315 -34.40 3.04 -14.83
CA LEU A 315 -33.88 3.27 -13.48
C LEU A 315 -34.83 4.12 -12.62
N SER A 316 -35.85 4.77 -13.20
CA SER A 316 -36.88 5.53 -12.46
C SER A 316 -37.65 4.68 -11.45
N SER A 317 -37.67 3.36 -11.65
CA SER A 317 -38.28 2.41 -10.72
C SER A 317 -37.46 2.24 -9.43
N ILE A 318 -36.19 2.64 -9.42
CA ILE A 318 -35.31 2.58 -8.25
C ILE A 318 -35.45 3.89 -7.45
N SER A 319 -36.44 3.93 -6.57
CA SER A 319 -36.74 5.13 -5.77
C SER A 319 -35.61 5.57 -4.82
N THR A 320 -34.67 4.67 -4.51
CA THR A 320 -33.52 4.93 -3.63
C THR A 320 -32.33 5.54 -4.36
N LEU A 321 -32.32 5.59 -5.70
CA LEU A 321 -31.16 6.04 -6.47
C LEU A 321 -30.94 7.54 -6.30
N VAL A 322 -29.81 7.90 -5.68
CA VAL A 322 -29.41 9.28 -5.36
C VAL A 322 -28.33 9.79 -6.32
N GLU A 323 -27.37 8.93 -6.67
CA GLU A 323 -26.22 9.29 -7.50
C GLU A 323 -26.11 8.36 -8.71
N LEU A 324 -25.95 8.96 -9.88
CA LEU A 324 -25.78 8.27 -11.15
C LEU A 324 -24.61 8.90 -11.90
N ALA A 325 -23.67 8.09 -12.37
CA ALA A 325 -22.64 8.51 -13.32
C ALA A 325 -22.83 7.77 -14.64
N VAL A 326 -22.97 8.52 -15.74
CA VAL A 326 -23.18 8.02 -17.11
C VAL A 326 -22.18 8.61 -18.10
N ALA A 327 -21.27 9.47 -17.64
CA ALA A 327 -20.29 10.14 -18.48
C ALA A 327 -19.51 9.17 -19.39
N GLY A 328 -19.25 9.57 -20.63
CA GLY A 328 -18.44 8.77 -21.57
C GLY A 328 -19.18 7.59 -22.19
N ASN A 329 -20.52 7.51 -22.06
CA ASN A 329 -21.34 6.60 -22.85
C ASN A 329 -21.75 7.24 -24.20
N PRO A 330 -21.97 6.44 -25.25
CA PRO A 330 -22.46 6.96 -26.54
C PRO A 330 -23.75 7.79 -26.44
N CYS A 331 -24.62 7.52 -25.45
CA CYS A 331 -25.84 8.31 -25.19
C CYS A 331 -25.58 9.79 -24.87
N GLU A 332 -24.38 10.15 -24.40
CA GLU A 332 -24.00 11.53 -24.09
C GLU A 332 -23.48 12.30 -25.32
N SER A 333 -23.01 11.58 -26.35
CA SER A 333 -22.23 12.14 -27.46
C SER A 333 -22.95 13.15 -28.37
N ALA A 334 -24.28 13.24 -28.29
CA ALA A 334 -25.09 14.15 -29.10
C ALA A 334 -25.25 15.56 -28.48
N ASP A 335 -25.43 15.65 -27.15
CA ASP A 335 -25.48 16.89 -26.35
C ASP A 335 -25.59 16.51 -24.85
N SER A 336 -24.48 16.62 -24.12
CA SER A 336 -24.41 16.29 -22.68
C SER A 336 -25.44 17.09 -21.86
N PHE A 337 -25.71 18.35 -22.21
CA PHE A 337 -26.66 19.18 -21.46
C PHE A 337 -28.11 18.72 -21.64
N SER A 338 -28.52 18.42 -22.88
CA SER A 338 -29.85 17.86 -23.17
C SER A 338 -30.02 16.48 -22.52
N CYS A 339 -28.98 15.63 -22.58
CA CYS A 339 -28.97 14.33 -21.93
C CYS A 339 -29.20 14.46 -20.42
N HIS A 340 -28.40 15.30 -19.73
CA HIS A 340 -28.54 15.54 -18.29
C HIS A 340 -29.93 16.06 -17.93
N ARG A 341 -30.48 16.98 -18.75
CA ARG A 341 -31.82 17.52 -18.53
C ARG A 341 -32.89 16.43 -18.64
N GLN A 342 -32.83 15.58 -19.66
CA GLN A 342 -33.77 14.46 -19.85
C GLN A 342 -33.67 13.44 -18.71
N ILE A 343 -32.45 13.12 -18.25
CA ILE A 343 -32.21 12.21 -17.13
C ILE A 343 -32.84 12.78 -15.84
N PHE A 344 -32.56 14.04 -15.47
CA PHE A 344 -33.16 14.65 -14.28
C PHE A 344 -34.68 14.80 -14.34
N GLN A 345 -35.26 14.93 -15.54
CA GLN A 345 -36.71 14.97 -15.74
C GLN A 345 -37.36 13.60 -15.50
N ASN A 346 -36.73 12.53 -15.95
CA ASN A 346 -37.28 11.17 -15.85
C ASN A 346 -36.86 10.41 -14.57
N LEU A 347 -35.80 10.85 -13.88
CA LEU A 347 -35.35 10.32 -12.60
C LEU A 347 -35.59 11.34 -11.48
N PRO A 348 -36.78 11.33 -10.83
CA PRO A 348 -37.13 12.34 -9.83
C PRO A 348 -36.37 12.18 -8.50
N SER A 349 -35.94 10.97 -8.15
CA SER A 349 -35.16 10.68 -6.93
C SER A 349 -33.71 11.14 -7.03
N LEU A 350 -33.19 11.33 -8.25
CA LEU A 350 -31.78 11.60 -8.50
C LEU A 350 -31.37 12.99 -8.02
N GLU A 351 -30.32 13.05 -7.19
CA GLU A 351 -29.76 14.29 -6.64
C GLU A 351 -28.44 14.67 -7.32
N ILE A 352 -27.64 13.69 -7.72
CA ILE A 352 -26.31 13.89 -8.34
C ILE A 352 -26.25 13.12 -9.66
N LEU A 353 -25.89 13.79 -10.75
CA LEU A 353 -25.62 13.21 -12.06
C LEU A 353 -24.23 13.63 -12.53
N ASP A 354 -23.30 12.70 -12.74
CA ASP A 354 -21.93 12.99 -13.20
C ASP A 354 -21.25 14.11 -12.40
N LYS A 355 -21.37 14.02 -11.07
CA LYS A 355 -20.87 15.02 -10.09
C LYS A 355 -21.57 16.39 -10.15
N VAL A 356 -22.60 16.54 -10.97
CA VAL A 356 -23.45 17.74 -11.02
C VAL A 356 -24.65 17.55 -10.12
N SER A 357 -24.77 18.38 -9.09
CA SER A 357 -25.93 18.36 -8.20
C SER A 357 -27.13 19.07 -8.83
N ARG A 358 -28.31 18.46 -8.66
CA ARG A 358 -29.59 19.09 -8.99
C ARG A 358 -29.79 20.31 -8.09
N LYS A 359 -29.71 21.53 -8.64
CA LYS A 359 -30.07 22.75 -7.90
C LYS A 359 -31.56 22.70 -7.55
N ARG A 360 -31.89 22.34 -6.31
CA ARG A 360 -33.25 22.57 -5.79
C ARG A 360 -33.40 24.07 -5.49
N PRO A 361 -34.57 24.70 -5.77
CA PRO A 361 -34.90 25.97 -5.17
C PRO A 361 -34.80 25.83 -3.64
N SER A 362 -34.23 26.81 -2.97
CA SER A 362 -34.04 26.85 -1.52
C SER A 362 -35.37 26.87 -0.77
N THR A 363 -36.06 25.73 -0.68
CA THR A 363 -37.07 25.49 0.35
C THR A 363 -36.35 24.90 1.55
N GLY A 364 -36.33 25.64 2.66
CA GLY A 364 -35.53 25.40 3.87
C GLY A 364 -35.81 24.12 4.67
N GLN A 365 -36.02 22.99 4.01
CA GLN A 365 -35.94 21.68 4.65
C GLN A 365 -34.53 21.12 4.45
N SER A 366 -33.65 21.45 5.39
CA SER A 366 -32.40 20.75 5.60
C SER A 366 -32.73 19.30 5.96
N ARG A 367 -32.83 18.42 4.95
CA ARG A 367 -32.83 16.98 5.19
C ARG A 367 -31.46 16.63 5.77
N ALA A 368 -31.44 15.84 6.83
CA ALA A 368 -30.21 15.46 7.51
C ALA A 368 -29.17 14.97 6.49
N PRO A 369 -27.88 15.32 6.66
CA PRO A 369 -26.82 14.76 5.83
C PRO A 369 -26.98 13.22 5.82
N PRO A 370 -26.70 12.56 4.68
CA PRO A 370 -26.76 11.10 4.63
C PRO A 370 -25.99 10.54 5.84
N PRO A 371 -26.52 9.52 6.53
CA PRO A 371 -25.88 8.98 7.73
C PRO A 371 -24.42 8.67 7.37
N MET A 372 -23.48 9.19 8.17
CA MET A 372 -22.06 8.88 7.99
C MET A 372 -21.90 7.37 7.98
N ARG A 373 -21.58 6.83 6.80
CA ARG A 373 -21.42 5.39 6.59
C ARG A 373 -20.13 4.96 7.30
N PRO A 374 -20.12 3.79 7.98
CA PRO A 374 -18.88 3.25 8.49
C PRO A 374 -17.92 3.09 7.30
N MET A 375 -16.77 3.77 7.37
CA MET A 375 -15.77 3.70 6.33
C MET A 375 -15.20 2.27 6.32
N SER A 376 -15.16 1.63 5.16
CA SER A 376 -14.52 0.32 4.95
C SER A 376 -13.19 0.25 5.68
N ALA A 377 -12.91 -0.82 6.43
CA ALA A 377 -11.64 -0.92 7.16
C ALA A 377 -10.42 -0.87 6.20
N LEU A 378 -10.62 -1.31 4.95
CA LEU A 378 -9.65 -1.17 3.86
C LEU A 378 -9.36 0.29 3.49
N GLN A 379 -10.36 1.17 3.49
CA GLN A 379 -10.24 2.60 3.19
C GLN A 379 -9.67 3.41 4.36
N VAL A 380 -9.99 3.04 5.60
CA VAL A 380 -9.43 3.70 6.80
C VAL A 380 -7.93 3.51 6.88
N LEU A 381 -7.45 2.30 6.55
CA LEU A 381 -6.03 1.99 6.51
C LEU A 381 -5.31 2.71 5.35
N SER A 382 -5.95 2.86 4.18
CA SER A 382 -5.34 3.57 3.04
C SER A 382 -5.23 5.07 3.26
N ALA A 383 -6.21 5.71 3.92
CA ALA A 383 -6.12 7.13 4.28
C ALA A 383 -4.95 7.41 5.24
N LYS A 384 -4.75 6.54 6.24
CA LYS A 384 -3.61 6.63 7.17
C LYS A 384 -2.26 6.36 6.47
N GLN A 385 -2.25 5.45 5.48
CA GLN A 385 -1.08 5.20 4.62
C GLN A 385 -0.75 6.40 3.73
N VAL A 386 -1.76 7.09 3.18
CA VAL A 386 -1.55 8.32 2.40
C VAL A 386 -0.97 9.42 3.28
N GLU A 387 -1.47 9.57 4.52
CA GLU A 387 -0.93 10.54 5.49
C GLU A 387 0.52 10.23 5.88
N GLU A 388 0.87 8.95 6.05
CA GLU A 388 2.24 8.51 6.35
C GLU A 388 3.19 8.61 5.14
N GLN A 389 2.68 8.44 3.92
CA GLN A 389 3.46 8.67 2.69
C GLN A 389 3.74 10.16 2.48
N ILE A 390 2.75 11.03 2.71
CA ILE A 390 2.94 12.49 2.65
C ILE A 390 4.03 12.92 3.64
N LYS A 391 3.95 12.47 4.91
CA LYS A 391 4.96 12.77 5.93
C LYS A 391 6.36 12.26 5.55
N ALA A 392 6.45 11.12 4.90
CA ALA A 392 7.73 10.58 4.43
C ALA A 392 8.34 11.39 3.29
N THR A 393 7.51 11.85 2.34
CA THR A 393 7.96 12.70 1.23
C THR A 393 8.40 14.08 1.72
N GLU A 394 7.71 14.64 2.72
CA GLU A 394 8.11 15.90 3.37
C GLU A 394 9.46 15.78 4.10
N LEU A 395 9.73 14.63 4.73
CA LEU A 395 11.03 14.37 5.38
C LEU A 395 12.18 14.20 4.37
N GLU A 396 11.91 13.59 3.21
CA GLU A 396 12.89 13.47 2.13
C GLU A 396 13.18 14.82 1.48
N GLN A 397 12.17 15.69 1.31
CA GLN A 397 12.35 17.06 0.83
C GLN A 397 13.22 17.88 1.78
N THR A 398 12.96 17.84 3.08
CA THR A 398 13.76 18.58 4.07
C THR A 398 15.21 18.08 4.17
N SER A 399 15.43 16.78 4.04
CA SER A 399 16.77 16.19 3.93
C SER A 399 17.51 16.63 2.66
N PHE A 400 16.80 16.70 1.54
CA PHE A 400 17.33 17.16 0.26
C PHE A 400 17.68 18.66 0.28
N GLU A 401 16.82 19.50 0.87
CA GLU A 401 17.08 20.93 1.06
C GLU A 401 18.33 21.17 1.94
N SER A 402 18.49 20.40 3.00
CA SER A 402 19.68 20.46 3.87
C SER A 402 20.95 20.04 3.14
N SER A 403 20.86 19.06 2.24
CA SER A 403 21.98 18.61 1.39
C SER A 403 22.39 19.66 0.36
N ILE A 404 21.41 20.37 -0.23
CA ILE A 404 21.66 21.50 -1.13
C ILE A 404 22.32 22.65 -0.38
N ALA A 405 21.78 23.02 0.79
CA ALA A 405 22.35 24.09 1.63
C ALA A 405 23.82 23.81 1.97
N SER A 406 24.13 22.59 2.42
CA SER A 406 25.50 22.18 2.73
C SER A 406 26.45 22.23 1.51
N ARG A 407 25.95 21.92 0.31
CA ARG A 407 26.75 22.05 -0.93
C ARG A 407 26.98 23.51 -1.31
N PHE A 408 26.01 24.38 -1.10
CA PHE A 408 26.18 25.82 -1.31
C PHE A 408 27.19 26.42 -0.32
N ASP A 409 27.15 26.01 0.94
CA ASP A 409 28.12 26.42 1.95
C ASP A 409 29.54 25.96 1.58
N MET A 410 29.70 24.70 1.12
CA MET A 410 30.99 24.22 0.61
C MET A 410 31.52 25.03 -0.58
N VAL A 411 30.65 25.45 -1.50
CA VAL A 411 31.03 26.29 -2.65
C VAL A 411 31.41 27.69 -2.19
N LYS A 412 30.71 28.23 -1.20
CA LYS A 412 31.01 29.53 -0.60
C LYS A 412 32.37 29.53 0.10
N ASP A 413 32.67 28.49 0.89
CA ASP A 413 33.97 28.31 1.54
C ASP A 413 35.10 28.13 0.51
N LEU A 414 34.82 27.49 -0.63
CA LEU A 414 35.77 27.37 -1.73
C LEU A 414 36.06 28.72 -2.40
N PHE A 415 35.04 29.58 -2.50
CA PHE A 415 35.18 30.94 -3.05
C PHE A 415 35.95 31.87 -2.10
N GLU A 416 35.75 31.73 -0.79
CA GLU A 416 36.44 32.53 0.24
C GLU A 416 37.90 32.09 0.43
N SER A 417 38.27 30.87 0.03
CA SER A 417 39.64 30.33 0.12
C SER A 417 40.52 30.60 -1.12
N LEU A 418 40.01 31.29 -2.15
CA LEU A 418 40.79 31.68 -3.32
C LEU A 418 41.68 32.90 -3.02
N PRO A 419 42.99 32.85 -3.28
CA PRO A 419 43.89 33.97 -3.03
C PRO A 419 43.61 35.10 -4.02
N LEU A 420 43.27 36.29 -3.51
CA LEU A 420 43.19 37.54 -4.26
C LEU A 420 44.57 37.88 -4.85
N LYS A 421 44.82 37.50 -6.11
CA LYS A 421 45.94 38.03 -6.87
C LYS A 421 45.51 39.29 -7.60
N THR A 422 46.06 40.38 -7.09
CA THR A 422 46.15 41.71 -7.66
C THR A 422 46.91 41.73 -9.00
N ASN A 423 46.67 42.81 -9.74
CA ASN A 423 47.39 43.35 -10.90
C ASN A 423 46.99 42.84 -12.28
N LEU A 424 46.02 43.53 -12.88
CA LEU A 424 46.15 43.96 -14.27
C LEU A 424 46.17 45.50 -14.30
N THR A 425 47.26 46.01 -14.83
CA THR A 425 47.64 47.41 -14.94
C THR A 425 46.67 48.19 -15.83
N ILE A 426 46.06 49.21 -15.24
CA ILE A 426 45.26 50.22 -15.94
C ILE A 426 46.24 51.13 -16.69
N ARG A 427 46.10 51.24 -18.02
CA ARG A 427 46.68 52.35 -18.79
C ARG A 427 45.72 53.53 -18.72
N ASP A 428 46.17 54.60 -18.09
CA ASP A 428 45.49 55.89 -17.98
C ASP A 428 45.26 56.55 -19.35
N HIS A 429 44.07 57.12 -19.54
CA HIS A 429 43.88 58.53 -19.92
C HIS A 429 42.38 58.92 -19.87
N PRO A 430 42.05 60.21 -19.65
CA PRO A 430 41.29 60.63 -18.46
C PRO A 430 39.97 61.36 -18.79
N VAL A 431 38.96 61.30 -17.89
CA VAL A 431 38.08 62.45 -17.62
C VAL A 431 37.59 62.46 -16.16
N SER A 432 38.05 63.48 -15.45
CA SER A 432 37.48 64.27 -14.34
C SER A 432 36.13 63.89 -13.69
N VAL A 433 36.23 63.48 -12.42
CA VAL A 433 35.61 64.02 -11.17
C VAL A 433 34.24 64.73 -11.22
N ALA A 434 33.30 64.25 -10.38
CA ALA A 434 32.51 65.01 -9.37
C ALA A 434 31.18 64.26 -9.08
N SER A 435 31.03 63.55 -7.95
CA SER A 435 30.64 64.03 -6.61
C SER A 435 29.12 63.98 -6.34
N ALA A 436 28.75 63.26 -5.27
CA ALA A 436 27.50 63.24 -4.48
C ALA A 436 27.07 61.78 -4.29
N LEU A 437 27.59 61.01 -3.32
CA LEU A 437 27.43 61.16 -1.87
C LEU A 437 26.02 61.54 -1.40
N ASP A 438 25.48 60.57 -0.67
CA ASP A 438 24.71 60.68 0.56
C ASP A 438 23.17 60.73 0.54
N ARG A 439 22.64 59.74 1.28
CA ARG A 439 21.46 59.75 2.14
C ARG A 439 20.12 59.75 1.38
N GLU A 440 19.09 59.01 1.79
CA GLU A 440 18.64 58.79 3.16
C GLU A 440 17.62 57.64 3.20
N SER A 441 17.63 56.93 4.31
CA SER A 441 16.58 56.06 4.80
C SER A 441 15.30 56.84 5.11
N SER A 442 14.11 56.33 4.76
CA SER A 442 12.96 56.17 5.69
C SER A 442 11.64 55.82 4.99
N ASN A 443 10.89 54.96 5.68
CA ASN A 443 9.46 54.67 5.65
C ASN A 443 8.53 55.67 4.91
N PHE A 444 7.51 55.17 4.20
CA PHE A 444 6.09 55.24 4.59
C PHE A 444 5.14 54.69 3.49
N SER A 445 4.29 53.74 3.90
CA SER A 445 2.85 53.57 3.60
C SER A 445 2.23 53.45 2.17
N ARG A 446 1.36 52.42 2.06
CA ARG A 446 0.20 52.20 1.13
C ARG A 446 -0.78 53.42 1.11
N PRO A 447 -1.89 53.52 0.30
CA PRO A 447 -2.61 52.56 -0.59
C PRO A 447 -3.25 53.09 -1.93
N GLY A 448 -3.84 52.19 -2.74
CA GLY A 448 -4.96 52.43 -3.70
C GLY A 448 -4.63 53.20 -4.98
N THR A 449 -5.32 53.14 -6.13
CA THR A 449 -6.47 52.41 -6.68
C THR A 449 -6.53 52.75 -8.19
N ALA A 450 -7.05 51.82 -9.00
CA ALA A 450 -7.70 52.01 -10.31
C ALA A 450 -6.88 52.40 -11.57
N GLY A 451 -7.16 51.67 -12.68
CA GLY A 451 -7.24 52.27 -14.02
C GLY A 451 -6.23 51.81 -15.08
N GLU A 452 -6.69 50.91 -15.95
CA GLU A 452 -6.44 50.90 -17.41
C GLU A 452 -5.08 50.42 -18.00
N GLY A 453 -5.19 49.55 -19.02
CA GLY A 453 -4.29 49.54 -20.18
C GLY A 453 -3.15 48.52 -20.20
N ARG A 454 -3.43 47.27 -20.64
CA ARG A 454 -2.39 46.35 -21.13
C ARG A 454 -2.21 46.55 -22.65
N PRO A 455 -1.03 46.95 -23.16
CA PRO A 455 -0.67 46.72 -24.55
C PRO A 455 -0.03 45.33 -24.71
N GLY A 456 -0.47 44.60 -25.74
CA GLY A 456 -0.06 43.24 -26.01
C GLY A 456 1.32 43.11 -26.66
N SER A 457 2.08 42.10 -26.24
CA SER A 457 3.26 41.61 -26.95
C SER A 457 2.98 40.23 -27.53
N ARG A 458 2.84 40.18 -28.86
CA ARG A 458 2.79 38.97 -29.68
C ARG A 458 4.14 38.25 -29.64
N CYS A 459 4.17 37.01 -29.16
CA CYS A 459 5.15 36.00 -29.58
C CYS A 459 4.50 34.61 -29.47
N SER A 460 4.06 34.06 -30.60
CA SER A 460 3.38 32.77 -30.67
C SER A 460 4.35 31.60 -30.56
N SER A 461 3.95 30.60 -29.78
CA SER A 461 4.57 29.29 -29.51
C SER A 461 5.01 28.45 -30.71
N ARG A 462 4.67 28.84 -31.95
CA ARG A 462 5.06 28.11 -33.18
C ARG A 462 6.55 28.21 -33.52
N SER A 463 7.25 29.29 -33.14
CA SER A 463 8.68 29.45 -33.43
C SER A 463 9.57 28.51 -32.63
N ARG A 464 9.25 28.28 -31.34
CA ARG A 464 10.04 27.40 -30.46
C ARG A 464 9.87 25.91 -30.77
N ILE A 465 8.72 25.51 -31.33
CA ILE A 465 8.45 24.12 -31.70
C ILE A 465 9.20 23.74 -32.99
N ALA A 466 9.40 24.69 -33.91
CA ALA A 466 10.19 24.46 -35.13
C ALA A 466 11.69 24.30 -34.81
N GLU A 467 12.22 25.10 -33.89
CA GLU A 467 13.62 25.07 -33.45
C GLU A 467 13.94 23.77 -32.68
N ALA A 468 13.01 23.31 -31.83
CA ALA A 468 13.13 22.04 -31.12
C ALA A 468 13.06 20.81 -32.05
N ARG A 469 12.29 20.87 -33.15
CA ARG A 469 12.24 19.79 -34.16
C ARG A 469 13.51 19.71 -35.01
N ALA A 470 14.10 20.85 -35.36
CA ALA A 470 15.37 20.90 -36.10
C ALA A 470 16.52 20.30 -35.26
N PHE A 471 16.57 20.64 -33.97
CA PHE A 471 17.57 20.10 -33.04
C PHE A 471 17.44 18.57 -32.85
N ALA A 472 16.22 18.05 -32.75
CA ALA A 472 15.96 16.62 -32.59
C ALA A 472 16.34 15.78 -33.83
N ALA A 473 16.15 16.34 -35.03
CA ALA A 473 16.54 15.68 -36.29
C ALA A 473 18.06 15.57 -36.47
N GLU A 474 18.82 16.52 -35.91
CA GLU A 474 20.28 16.54 -36.01
C GLU A 474 20.97 15.62 -34.98
N HIS A 475 20.31 15.33 -33.86
CA HIS A 475 20.93 14.62 -32.73
C HIS A 475 20.40 13.20 -32.47
N PHE A 476 19.25 12.83 -33.04
CA PHE A 476 18.61 11.53 -32.77
C PHE A 476 18.09 10.89 -34.07
N HIS A 477 19.00 10.45 -34.93
CA HIS A 477 18.65 9.42 -35.92
C HIS A 477 18.84 8.01 -35.31
N PRO A 478 17.85 7.11 -35.46
CA PRO A 478 18.04 5.69 -35.21
C PRO A 478 18.91 5.11 -36.33
N LYS A 479 20.01 4.44 -35.98
CA LYS A 479 20.74 3.59 -36.93
C LYS A 479 19.95 2.30 -37.15
N ASP A 480 19.68 2.02 -38.42
CA ASP A 480 19.13 0.76 -38.91
C ASP A 480 20.00 -0.44 -38.49
N SER A 481 19.37 -1.40 -37.83
CA SER A 481 19.57 -2.86 -37.98
C SER A 481 18.53 -3.61 -37.17
#